data_AF-A0A7S3A2C0-F1
#
_entry.id   AF-A0A7S3A2C0-F1
#
_cell.length_a   1.000
_cell.length_b   1.000
_cell.length_c   1.000
_cell.angle_alpha   90.00
_cell.angle_beta   90.00
_cell.angle_gamma   90.00
#
_symmetry.space_group_name_H-M   'P 1'
#
loop_
_entity.id
_entity.type
_entity.pdbx_description
1 polymer ?
#
loop_
_entity_poly.entity_id
_entity_poly.type
_entity_poly.pdbx_seq_one_letter_code
_entity_poly.pdbx_strand_id
1 'polypeptide(L)'
;MLEVNKNKMDREIRFQMHDSRDFKEFSGKWALKSVNNDRDTLLSYEVSIVPKGLVPVNLVEWRIKEDVPVNLRSVKSKSETMTDEDVRAYKPALSPGKELSKGEAAC
;
A
#
# COMPACT_ATOMS: atom_id res chain seq x y z
N MET A 1 -10.15 0.27 -4.90
CA MET A 1 -10.42 1.72 -4.88
C MET A 1 -9.49 2.32 -3.85
N LEU A 2 -8.58 3.22 -4.23
CA LEU A 2 -7.71 3.92 -3.28
C LEU A 2 -8.47 5.17 -2.82
N GLU A 3 -8.84 5.25 -1.54
CA GLU A 3 -9.41 6.47 -0.99
C GLU A 3 -8.28 7.44 -0.66
N VAL A 4 -8.26 8.58 -1.35
CA VAL A 4 -7.36 9.68 -1.02
C VAL A 4 -8.02 10.50 0.09
N ASN A 5 -7.49 10.40 1.31
CA ASN A 5 -8.00 11.16 2.46
C ASN A 5 -7.69 12.66 2.24
N LYS A 6 -8.74 13.49 2.14
CA LYS A 6 -8.63 14.95 1.96
C LYS A 6 -8.29 15.68 3.26
N ASN A 7 -8.24 14.98 4.40
CA ASN A 7 -7.93 15.58 5.69
C ASN A 7 -6.40 15.73 5.84
N LYS A 8 -5.93 16.97 5.94
CA LYS A 8 -4.50 17.34 5.92
C LYS A 8 -3.67 16.78 7.10
N MET A 9 -4.35 16.17 8.08
CA MET A 9 -3.76 15.72 9.35
C MET A 9 -3.33 14.25 9.33
N ASP A 10 -3.96 13.39 8.53
CA ASP A 10 -3.61 11.97 8.49
C ASP A 10 -2.98 11.64 7.13
N ARG A 11 -1.65 11.50 7.11
CA ARG A 11 -0.89 11.05 5.93
C ARG A 11 -1.02 9.53 5.78
N GLU A 12 -2.22 9.09 5.41
CA GLU A 12 -2.56 7.67 5.30
C GLU A 12 -3.17 7.31 3.94
N ILE A 13 -2.89 6.08 3.52
CA ILE A 13 -3.52 5.43 2.36
C ILE A 13 -4.20 4.17 2.88
N ARG A 14 -5.52 4.15 2.85
CA ARG A 14 -6.31 2.97 3.19
C ARG A 14 -6.62 2.16 1.94
N PHE A 15 -6.61 0.85 2.09
CA PHE A 15 -7.04 -0.06 1.05
C PHE A 15 -8.00 -1.07 1.63
N GLN A 16 -8.98 -1.43 0.81
CA GLN A 16 -9.88 -2.53 1.08
C GLN A 16 -10.04 -3.32 -0.21
N MET A 17 -9.82 -4.62 -0.12
CA MET A 17 -10.11 -5.55 -1.18
C MET A 17 -11.61 -5.59 -1.41
N HIS A 18 -12.02 -5.49 -2.67
CA HIS A 18 -13.44 -5.44 -3.02
C HIS A 18 -14.06 -6.84 -3.02
N ASP A 19 -13.55 -7.73 -3.87
CA ASP A 19 -13.97 -9.13 -3.91
C ASP A 19 -12.76 -10.04 -4.17
N SER A 20 -12.82 -11.25 -3.63
CA SER A 20 -11.78 -12.27 -3.76
C SER A 20 -12.35 -13.66 -3.55
N ARG A 21 -11.81 -14.63 -4.28
CA ARG A 21 -12.08 -16.05 -4.08
C ARG A 21 -11.50 -16.56 -2.76
N ASP A 22 -10.33 -16.05 -2.38
CA ASP A 22 -9.47 -16.65 -1.35
C ASP A 22 -9.59 -15.92 0.00
N PHE A 23 -10.05 -14.67 0.00
CA PHE A 23 -10.13 -13.84 1.20
C PHE A 23 -11.55 -13.29 1.40
N LYS A 24 -12.02 -13.38 2.65
CA LYS A 24 -13.26 -12.75 3.14
C LYS A 24 -13.00 -11.31 3.50
N GLU A 25 -11.84 -11.04 4.07
CA GLU A 25 -11.38 -9.71 4.39
C GLU A 25 -9.92 -9.61 4.02
N PHE A 26 -9.58 -8.51 3.35
CA PHE A 26 -8.21 -8.06 3.18
C PHE A 26 -8.28 -6.54 3.15
N SER A 27 -7.95 -5.92 4.26
CA SER A 27 -8.01 -4.48 4.43
C SER A 27 -6.78 -4.00 5.17
N GLY A 28 -6.44 -2.74 5.03
CA GLY A 28 -5.28 -2.22 5.71
C GLY A 28 -4.99 -0.77 5.39
N LYS A 29 -3.87 -0.29 5.91
CA LYS A 29 -3.42 1.07 5.69
C LYS A 29 -1.90 1.16 5.66
N TRP A 30 -1.44 2.12 4.88
CA TRP A 30 -0.12 2.70 4.97
C TRP A 30 -0.26 4.03 5.72
N ALA A 31 0.54 4.28 6.73
CA ALA A 31 0.51 5.55 7.45
C ALA A 31 1.92 6.10 7.64
N LEU A 32 2.08 7.39 7.32
CA LEU A 32 3.31 8.15 7.47
C LEU A 32 3.22 9.04 8.70
N LYS A 33 4.29 9.05 9.50
CA LYS A 33 4.44 9.93 10.66
C LYS A 33 5.81 10.60 10.62
N SER A 34 5.84 11.92 10.80
CA SER A 34 7.10 12.62 11.06
C SER A 34 7.67 12.22 12.42
N VAL A 35 8.96 11.95 12.47
CA VAL A 35 9.69 11.64 13.71
C VAL A 35 10.99 12.46 13.76
N ASN A 36 11.64 12.50 14.92
CA ASN A 36 12.91 13.20 15.12
C ASN A 36 12.86 14.69 14.71
N ASN A 37 11.84 15.42 15.19
CA ASN A 37 11.60 16.84 14.86
C ASN A 37 11.49 17.09 13.34
N ASP A 38 10.65 16.30 12.67
CA ASP A 38 10.40 16.36 11.22
C ASP A 38 11.61 16.08 10.31
N ARG A 39 12.71 15.56 10.87
CA ARG A 39 13.90 15.17 10.09
C ARG A 39 13.74 13.83 9.40
N ASP A 40 13.02 12.91 10.05
CA ASP A 40 12.82 11.55 9.57
C ASP A 40 11.33 11.24 9.40
N THR A 41 11.03 10.28 8.54
CA THR A 41 9.66 9.80 8.33
C THR A 41 9.57 8.32 8.68
N LEU A 42 8.61 7.99 9.55
CA LEU A 42 8.23 6.62 9.85
C LEU A 42 7.08 6.20 8.93
N LEU A 43 7.31 5.17 8.12
CA LEU A 43 6.27 4.50 7.33
C LEU A 43 5.83 3.21 8.04
N SER A 44 4.54 3.12 8.35
CA SER A 44 3.92 1.93 8.94
C SER A 44 2.96 1.27 7.97
N TYR A 45 2.91 -0.06 8.00
CA TYR A 45 1.99 -0.89 7.23
C TYR A 45 1.21 -1.80 8.19
N GLU A 46 -0.11 -1.70 8.13
CA GLU A 46 -1.03 -2.51 8.94
C GLU A 46 -2.01 -3.21 8.00
N VAL A 47 -2.22 -4.52 8.22
CA VAL A 47 -3.11 -5.33 7.39
C VAL A 47 -3.95 -6.27 8.26
N SER A 48 -5.25 -6.29 8.00
CA SER A 48 -6.24 -7.23 8.55
C SER A 48 -6.65 -8.20 7.46
N ILE A 49 -6.58 -9.50 7.74
CA ILE A 49 -6.84 -10.55 6.76
C ILE A 49 -7.67 -11.65 7.38
N VAL A 50 -8.72 -12.04 6.67
CA VAL A 50 -9.55 -13.20 6.98
C VAL A 50 -9.64 -14.07 5.73
N PRO A 51 -8.99 -15.25 5.71
CA PRO A 51 -9.10 -16.16 4.58
C PRO A 51 -10.50 -16.80 4.46
N LYS A 52 -10.85 -17.24 3.25
CA LYS A 52 -12.03 -18.08 2.95
C LYS A 52 -11.60 -19.55 2.84
N GLY A 53 -12.44 -20.44 3.32
CA GLY A 53 -12.34 -21.87 3.01
C GLY A 53 -11.04 -22.53 3.47
N LEU A 54 -10.36 -23.22 2.55
CA LEU A 54 -9.21 -24.10 2.82
C LEU A 54 -7.86 -23.36 2.85
N VAL A 55 -7.82 -22.05 2.62
CA VAL A 55 -6.55 -21.31 2.57
C VAL A 55 -5.87 -21.38 3.94
N PRO A 56 -4.68 -22.00 4.06
CA PRO A 56 -4.00 -22.13 5.34
C PRO A 56 -3.51 -20.76 5.82
N VAL A 57 -3.93 -20.34 7.01
CA VAL A 57 -3.59 -19.04 7.62
C VAL A 57 -2.06 -18.86 7.71
N ASN A 58 -1.33 -19.94 8.02
CA ASN A 58 0.12 -19.93 8.12
C ASN A 58 0.83 -19.59 6.79
N LEU A 59 0.28 -20.02 5.65
CA LEU A 59 0.84 -19.71 4.34
C LEU A 59 0.69 -18.21 4.02
N VAL A 60 -0.49 -17.64 4.32
CA VAL A 60 -0.78 -16.22 4.12
C VAL A 60 0.13 -15.36 5.00
N GLU A 61 0.24 -15.70 6.28
CA GLU A 61 1.14 -15.00 7.18
C GLU A 61 2.61 -15.05 6.73
N TRP A 62 3.08 -16.22 6.29
CA TRP A 62 4.46 -16.39 5.86
C TRP A 62 4.77 -15.49 4.65
N ARG A 63 3.90 -15.50 3.64
CA ARG A 63 4.07 -14.68 2.45
C ARG A 63 4.14 -13.19 2.78
N ILE A 64 3.29 -12.71 3.69
CA ILE A 64 3.26 -11.30 4.12
C ILE A 64 4.52 -10.95 4.91
N LYS A 65 4.94 -11.82 5.83
CA LYS A 65 6.16 -11.62 6.63
C LYS A 65 7.41 -11.55 5.76
N GLU A 66 7.43 -12.26 4.64
CA GLU A 66 8.54 -12.23 3.68
C GLU A 66 8.50 -10.97 2.79
N ASP A 67 7.34 -10.64 2.22
CA ASP A 67 7.22 -9.56 1.23
C ASP A 67 7.20 -8.16 1.82
N VAL A 68 6.42 -7.95 2.89
CA VAL A 68 6.16 -6.60 3.42
C VAL A 68 7.45 -5.88 3.82
N PRO A 69 8.42 -6.51 4.50
CA PRO A 69 9.69 -5.85 4.81
C PRO A 69 10.46 -5.43 3.56
N VAL A 70 10.48 -6.26 2.51
CA VAL A 70 11.17 -5.94 1.26
C VAL A 70 10.49 -4.75 0.57
N ASN A 71 9.16 -4.77 0.49
CA ASN A 71 8.38 -3.67 -0.08
C ASN A 71 8.62 -2.35 0.66
N LEU A 72 8.58 -2.37 1.99
CA LEU A 72 8.85 -1.18 2.82
C LEU A 72 10.27 -0.63 2.62
N ARG A 73 11.27 -1.51 2.51
CA ARG A 73 12.66 -1.08 2.22
C ARG A 73 12.79 -0.47 0.84
N SER A 74 12.10 -1.01 -0.16
CA SER A 74 12.10 -0.46 -1.52
C SER A 74 11.49 0.94 -1.55
N VAL A 75 10.36 1.15 -0.86
CA VAL A 75 9.75 2.48 -0.72
C VAL A 75 10.72 3.45 -0.04
N LYS A 76 11.34 3.03 1.06
CA LYS A 76 12.36 3.84 1.76
C LYS A 76 13.51 4.22 0.82
N SER A 77 14.17 3.24 0.22
CA SER A 77 15.32 3.46 -0.66
C SER A 77 14.99 4.38 -1.83
N LYS A 78 13.81 4.21 -2.44
CA LYS A 78 13.38 5.08 -3.53
C LYS A 78 13.09 6.50 -3.03
N SER A 79 12.45 6.66 -1.87
CA SER A 79 12.16 7.97 -1.31
C SER A 79 13.41 8.77 -0.91
N GLU A 80 14.46 8.09 -0.42
CA GLU A 80 15.73 8.72 -0.03
C GLU A 80 16.60 9.11 -1.23
N THR A 81 16.34 8.52 -2.40
CA THR A 81 17.11 8.76 -3.64
C THR A 81 16.38 9.66 -4.64
N MET A 82 15.10 9.96 -4.41
CA MET A 82 14.34 10.86 -5.27
C MET A 82 14.76 12.31 -5.04
N THR A 83 15.02 13.01 -6.14
CA THR A 83 15.25 14.47 -6.10
C THR A 83 13.93 15.24 -6.21
N ASP A 84 13.97 16.56 -5.97
CA ASP A 84 12.81 17.42 -6.15
C ASP A 84 12.31 17.43 -7.62
N GLU A 85 13.22 17.26 -8.58
CA GLU A 85 12.87 17.11 -10.00
C GLU A 85 12.11 15.81 -10.24
N ASP A 86 12.55 14.69 -9.67
CA ASP A 86 11.87 13.39 -9.77
C ASP A 86 10.45 13.46 -9.21
N VAL A 87 10.28 14.12 -8.06
CA VAL A 87 8.97 14.29 -7.41
C VAL A 87 8.05 15.17 -8.27
N ARG A 88 8.57 16.24 -8.87
CA ARG A 88 7.80 17.10 -9.79
C ARG A 88 7.42 16.36 -11.07
N ALA A 89 8.31 15.52 -11.60
CA ALA A 89 8.03 14.70 -12.77
C ALA A 89 6.95 13.62 -12.50
N TYR A 90 6.81 13.17 -11.25
CA TYR A 90 5.75 12.24 -10.83
C TYR A 90 4.34 12.86 -10.74
N LYS A 91 4.23 14.20 -10.68
CA LYS A 91 2.96 14.91 -10.49
C LYS A 91 1.92 14.90 -11.64
N PRO A 92 2.14 14.39 -12.87
CA PRO A 92 1.07 14.37 -13.88
C PRO A 92 0.31 13.04 -14.04
N ALA A 93 0.61 11.97 -13.28
CA ALA A 93 -0.02 10.66 -13.53
C ALA A 93 -1.30 10.35 -12.70
N LEU A 94 -1.62 11.13 -11.66
CA LEU A 94 -2.86 10.98 -10.88
C LEU A 94 -3.89 12.03 -11.32
N SER A 95 -4.30 11.94 -12.58
CA SER A 95 -5.60 12.50 -13.00
C SER A 95 -6.70 11.64 -12.37
N PRO A 96 -7.83 12.22 -11.93
CA PRO A 96 -8.91 11.44 -11.34
C PRO A 96 -9.53 10.53 -12.43
N GLY A 97 -9.41 9.22 -12.24
CA GLY A 97 -10.25 8.25 -12.95
C GLY A 97 -9.68 7.60 -14.21
N LYS A 98 -8.56 6.87 -14.12
CA LYS A 98 -8.40 5.69 -14.99
C LYS A 98 -8.80 4.45 -14.20
N GLU A 99 -9.99 3.95 -14.47
CA GLU A 99 -10.37 2.57 -14.14
C GLU A 99 -9.26 1.64 -14.62
N LEU A 100 -8.79 0.75 -13.73
CA LEU A 100 -8.06 -0.42 -14.20
C LEU A 100 -9.05 -1.23 -15.05
N SER A 101 -8.89 -1.18 -16.36
CA SER A 101 -9.63 -2.03 -17.29
C SER A 101 -9.42 -3.48 -16.87
N LYS A 102 -10.53 -4.19 -16.65
CA LYS A 102 -10.53 -5.65 -16.52
C LYS A 102 -9.92 -6.27 -17.78
N GLY A 103 -8.78 -6.94 -17.63
CA GLY A 103 -8.09 -7.71 -18.67
C GLY A 103 -6.63 -7.83 -18.26
N GLU A 104 -5.99 -8.98 -18.16
CA GLU A 104 -6.31 -10.35 -18.52
C GLU A 104 -5.62 -11.22 -17.44
N ALA A 105 -6.37 -12.07 -16.76
CA ALA A 105 -5.78 -13.21 -16.07
C ALA A 105 -5.71 -14.33 -17.13
N ALA A 106 -4.58 -14.39 -17.84
CA ALA A 106 -4.27 -15.49 -18.74
C ALA A 106 -3.44 -16.54 -17.98
N CYS A 107 -4.01 -17.74 -17.92
CA CYS A 107 -3.47 -19.09 -17.64
C CYS A 107 -2.36 -19.26 -16.60
#